data_AF-A0A959T5N6-F1
#
_entry.id   AF-A0A959T5N6-F1
#
_cell.length_a   1.000
_cell.length_b   1.000
_cell.length_c   1.000
_cell.angle_alpha   90.00
_cell.angle_beta   90.00
_cell.angle_gamma   90.00
#
_symmetry.space_group_name_H-M   'P 1'
#
loop_
_entity.id
_entity.type
_entity.pdbx_description
1 polymer ?
#
loop_
_entity_poly.entity_id
_entity_poly.type
_entity_poly.pdbx_seq_one_letter_code
_entity_poly.pdbx_strand_id
1 'polypeptide(L)' 'MDLDRDFWQQRYADGTTGWDLGAVSPPLKAYFDQLTDKDLRILIPGGGRSYEA' A
#
# COMPACT_ATOMS: atom_id res chain seq x y z
N MET A 1 -3.84 22.35 -4.14
CA MET A 1 -3.45 21.62 -2.92
C MET A 1 -2.19 20.89 -3.29
N ASP A 2 -1.07 21.25 -2.67
CA ASP A 2 0.22 20.63 -2.99
C ASP A 2 0.31 19.28 -2.27
N LEU A 3 0.42 18.21 -3.06
CA LEU A 3 0.50 16.81 -2.60
C LEU A 3 1.95 16.33 -2.61
N ASP A 4 2.84 17.14 -2.06
CA ASP A 4 4.27 16.90 -2.07
C ASP A 4 4.73 15.92 -0.97
N ARG A 5 6.05 15.71 -0.88
CA ARG A 5 6.66 14.82 0.11
C ARG A 5 6.26 15.20 1.54
N ASP A 6 6.32 16.49 1.86
CA ASP A 6 6.14 16.97 3.23
C ASP A 6 4.67 16.83 3.65
N PHE A 7 3.75 17.07 2.72
CA PHE A 7 2.33 16.80 2.88
C PHE A 7 2.02 15.34 3.25
N TRP A 8 2.66 14.37 2.59
CA TRP A 8 2.47 12.95 2.88
C TRP A 8 3.16 12.53 4.18
N GLN A 9 4.39 13.01 4.41
CA GLN A 9 5.15 12.72 5.62
C GLN A 9 4.43 13.19 6.88
N GLN A 10 3.84 14.39 6.85
CA GLN A 10 3.11 14.94 7.99
C GLN A 10 1.91 14.06 8.37
N ARG A 11 1.21 13.46 7.40
CA ARG A 11 0.08 12.58 7.72
C ARG A 11 0.48 11.29 8.41
N TYR A 12 1.63 10.74 8.03
CA TYR A 12 2.19 9.60 8.75
C TYR A 12 2.57 9.99 10.19
N ALA A 13 3.19 11.16 10.38
CA ALA A 13 3.56 11.67 11.70
C ALA A 13 2.33 11.92 12.59
N ASP A 14 1.27 12.48 12.02
CA ASP A 14 0.01 12.79 12.71
C ASP A 14 -0.92 11.57 12.87
N GLY A 15 -0.54 10.41 12.33
CA GLY A 15 -1.38 9.21 12.32
C GLY A 15 -2.67 9.37 11.51
N THR A 16 -2.75 10.37 10.63
CA THR A 16 -3.90 10.63 9.75
C THR A 16 -3.83 9.77 8.48
N THR A 17 -3.65 8.47 8.67
CA THR A 17 -3.47 7.46 7.62
C THR A 17 -4.79 6.76 7.30
N GLY A 18 -5.84 7.51 6.94
CA GLY A 18 -7.17 6.94 6.69
C GLY A 18 -7.24 5.96 5.50
N TRP A 19 -6.20 5.92 4.67
CA TRP A 19 -6.04 4.95 3.58
C TRP A 19 -5.37 3.64 4.03
N ASP A 20 -4.83 3.58 5.24
CA ASP A 20 -4.17 2.39 5.77
C ASP A 20 -5.22 1.45 6.39
N LEU A 21 -5.37 0.26 5.79
CA LEU A 21 -6.30 -0.77 6.26
C LEU A 21 -5.80 -1.51 7.50
N GLY A 22 -4.52 -1.40 7.85
CA GLY A 22 -3.88 -2.16 8.93
C GLY A 22 -3.73 -3.67 8.65
N ALA A 23 -4.08 -4.10 7.45
CA ALA A 23 -4.01 -5.49 6.99
C ALA A 23 -3.95 -5.51 5.46
N VAL A 24 -3.65 -6.69 4.90
CA VAL A 24 -3.70 -6.91 3.45
C VAL A 24 -5.10 -6.60 2.92
N SER A 25 -5.17 -5.80 1.85
CA SER A 25 -6.41 -5.50 1.15
C SER A 25 -7.08 -6.80 0.65
N PRO A 26 -8.34 -7.11 1.04
CA PRO A 26 -9.04 -8.32 0.60
C PRO A 26 -9.07 -8.54 -0.93
N PRO A 27 -9.35 -7.52 -1.78
CA PRO A 27 -9.30 -7.73 -3.23
C PRO A 27 -7.89 -7.99 -3.76
N LEU A 28 -6.84 -7.40 -3.17
CA LEU A 28 -5.46 -7.66 -3.59
C LEU A 28 -5.02 -9.05 -3.16
N LYS A 29 -5.36 -9.48 -1.94
CA LYS A 29 -5.16 -10.86 -1.50
C LYS A 29 -5.82 -11.86 -2.45
N ALA A 30 -7.10 -11.64 -2.80
CA ALA A 30 -7.81 -12.53 -3.73
C ALA A 30 -7.13 -12.59 -5.11
N TYR A 31 -6.61 -11.46 -5.59
CA TYR A 31 -5.84 -11.41 -6.84
C TYR A 31 -4.48 -12.10 -6.73
N PHE A 32 -3.77 -12.03 -5.61
CA PHE A 32 -2.50 -12.73 -5.43
C PHE A 32 -2.67 -14.23 -5.21
N ASP A 33 -3.76 -14.66 -4.56
CA ASP A 33 -4.05 -16.07 -4.30
C ASP A 33 -4.23 -16.88 -5.60
N GLN A 34 -4.60 -16.25 -6.72
CA GLN A 34 -4.67 -16.90 -8.04
C GLN A 34 -3.32 -16.94 -8.78
N LEU A 35 -2.28 -16.23 -8.32
CA LEU A 35 -0.97 -16.22 -8.98
C LEU A 35 -0.16 -17.47 -8.60
N THR A 36 0.02 -18.35 -9.58
CA THR A 36 0.80 -19.59 -9.43
C THR A 36 2.28 -19.39 -9.72
N ASP A 37 2.62 -18.48 -10.64
CA ASP A 37 4.00 -18.10 -10.94
C ASP A 37 4.56 -17.21 -9.83
N LYS A 38 5.67 -17.66 -9.22
CA LYS A 38 6.34 -16.98 -8.10
C LYS A 38 7.55 -16.15 -8.53
N ASP A 39 7.92 -16.19 -9.80
CA ASP A 39 9.02 -15.39 -10.36
C ASP A 39 8.54 -14.03 -10.90
N LEU A 40 7.23 -13.75 -10.79
CA LEU A 40 6.63 -12.47 -11.15
C LEU A 40 7.23 -11.32 -10.33
N ARG A 41 7.53 -10.22 -11.03
CA ARG A 41 7.97 -8.97 -10.42
C ARG A 41 6.80 -8.01 -10.32
N ILE A 42 6.35 -7.74 -9.10
CA ILE A 42 5.21 -6.86 -8.82
C ILE A 42 5.73 -5.51 -8.31
N LEU A 43 5.27 -4.42 -8.92
CA LEU A 43 5.55 -3.05 -8.48
C LEU A 43 4.32 -2.50 -7.76
N ILE A 44 4.50 -2.06 -6.51
CA ILE A 44 3.46 -1.41 -5.71
C ILE A 44 3.87 0.06 -5.50
N PRO A 45 3.52 0.97 -6.41
CA PRO A 45 3.88 2.38 -6.27
C PRO A 45 3.07 3.01 -5.13
N GLY A 46 3.74 3.76 -4.24
CA GLY A 46 3.06 4.42 -3.12
C GLY A 46 2.43 3.44 -2.12
N GLY A 47 3.01 2.25 -1.92
CA GLY A 47 2.44 1.19 -1.08
C GLY A 47 2.24 1.54 0.41
N GLY A 48 2.72 2.68 0.86
CA GLY A 48 2.52 3.12 2.24
C GLY A 48 3.13 2.14 3.25
N ARG A 49 2.31 1.51 4.09
CA ARG A 49 2.76 0.45 5.02
C ARG A 49 2.90 -0.94 4.34
N SER A 50 2.39 -1.09 3.12
CA SER A 50 2.64 -2.22 2.22
C SER A 50 2.38 -3.61 2.84
N TYR A 51 1.18 -3.85 3.37
CA TYR A 51 0.79 -5.18 3.88
C TYR A 51 0.65 -6.24 2.77
N GLU A 52 0.67 -5.80 1.52
CA GLU A 52 0.56 -6.58 0.30
C GLU A 52 1.90 -7.08 -0.26
N ALA A 53 3.03 -6.61 0.28
CA ALA A 53 4.37 -6.89 -0.24
C ALA A 53 5.05 -8.09 0.44
#